data_AF-A0A8D8GP75-F1
#
_entry.id   AF-A0A8D8GP75-F1
#
_cell.length_a   1.000
_cell.length_b   1.000
_cell.length_c   1.000
_cell.angle_alpha   90.00
_cell.angle_beta   90.00
_cell.angle_gamma   90.00
#
_symmetry.space_group_name_H-M   'P 1'
#
loop_
_entity.id
_entity.type
_entity.pdbx_description
1 polymer ?
#
loop_
_entity_poly.entity_id
_entity_poly.type
_entity_poly.pdbx_seq_one_letter_code
_entity_poly.pdbx_strand_id
1 'polypeptide(L)'
;SFLGGWLVIQQRTDGSVNFIRNWREYQRGFGTVDESGEFWLGLDTLHLVTSSAAYELVVELIDETGKYGFARYKDFKIAGEAEKYRMSALGEYSGTIGDGLRPHQNSKFSTFDQDNDLREGSCSLDYHSGAAWWYNNCGGSSLNGPYEKNAQGNAIFWLHLGKTST
;
A
#
# COMPACT_ATOMS: atom_id res chain seq x y z
N SER A 1 -9.51 4.38 16.80
CA SER A 1 -10.34 3.31 16.24
C SER A 1 -11.48 3.96 15.48
N PHE A 2 -11.46 3.79 14.16
CA PHE A 2 -12.67 3.93 13.37
C PHE A 2 -13.62 2.80 13.83
N LEU A 3 -14.89 3.12 14.07
CA LEU A 3 -15.91 2.14 14.46
C LEU A 3 -15.92 0.95 13.47
N GLY A 4 -16.46 -0.21 13.89
CA GLY A 4 -16.51 -1.41 13.05
C GLY A 4 -17.18 -1.21 11.68
N GLY A 5 -16.98 -2.17 10.76
CA GLY A 5 -17.45 -2.09 9.37
C GLY A 5 -16.33 -1.91 8.35
N TRP A 6 -15.07 -2.03 8.77
CA TRP A 6 -13.90 -2.01 7.90
C TRP A 6 -13.51 -3.41 7.47
N LEU A 7 -13.30 -3.57 6.16
CA LEU A 7 -12.53 -4.70 5.63
C LEU A 7 -11.05 -4.32 5.66
N VAL A 8 -10.25 -5.04 6.44
CA VAL A 8 -8.80 -4.88 6.43
C VAL A 8 -8.25 -5.55 5.17
N ILE A 9 -7.54 -4.79 4.34
CA ILE A 9 -6.99 -5.26 3.06
C ILE A 9 -5.48 -5.55 3.13
N GLN A 10 -4.81 -4.98 4.13
CA GLN A 10 -3.39 -5.12 4.40
C GLN A 10 -3.15 -4.84 5.89
N GLN A 11 -2.25 -5.61 6.51
CA GLN A 11 -1.86 -5.41 7.90
C GLN A 11 -0.37 -5.73 8.08
N ARG A 12 0.36 -4.82 8.73
CA ARG A 12 1.77 -4.95 9.15
C ARG A 12 1.88 -4.68 10.65
N THR A 13 2.50 -5.57 11.41
CA THR A 13 2.46 -5.56 12.88
C THR A 13 3.76 -6.03 13.54
N ASP A 14 4.47 -6.98 12.93
CA ASP A 14 5.62 -7.63 13.58
C ASP A 14 6.70 -8.15 12.61
N GLY A 15 6.50 -8.02 11.30
CA GLY A 15 7.42 -8.53 10.28
C GLY A 15 7.43 -10.06 10.12
N SER A 16 6.47 -10.79 10.71
CA SER A 16 6.37 -12.25 10.63
C SER A 16 6.12 -12.76 9.20
N VAL A 17 5.57 -11.91 8.33
CA VAL A 17 5.30 -12.25 6.92
C VAL A 17 6.21 -11.47 6.00
N ASN A 18 6.86 -12.18 5.07
CA ASN A 18 7.64 -11.55 4.02
C ASN A 18 6.69 -10.94 2.96
N PHE A 19 6.82 -9.63 2.70
CA PHE A 19 6.08 -8.90 1.66
C PHE A 19 6.86 -8.72 0.34
N ILE A 20 8.12 -9.16 0.28
CA ILE A 20 8.89 -9.21 -0.97
C ILE A 20 8.44 -10.44 -1.76
N ARG A 21 7.36 -10.25 -2.53
CA ARG A 21 6.61 -11.32 -3.22
C ARG A 21 6.40 -10.99 -4.69
N ASN A 22 6.24 -12.03 -5.49
CA ASN A 22 6.05 -11.89 -6.93
C ASN A 22 4.61 -11.46 -7.29
N TRP A 23 4.39 -11.12 -8.56
CA TRP A 23 3.09 -10.70 -9.10
C TRP A 23 1.95 -11.67 -8.74
N ARG A 24 2.17 -12.97 -8.98
CA ARG A 24 1.16 -14.01 -8.78
C ARG A 24 0.75 -14.16 -7.32
N GLU A 25 1.68 -13.99 -6.39
CA GLU A 25 1.40 -13.98 -4.95
C GLU A 25 0.60 -12.73 -4.55
N TYR A 26 0.96 -11.55 -5.05
CA TYR A 26 0.19 -10.32 -4.80
C TYR A 26 -1.22 -10.35 -5.41
N GLN A 27 -1.41 -11.04 -6.53
CA GLN A 27 -2.75 -11.28 -7.08
C GLN A 27 -3.63 -12.09 -6.14
N ARG A 28 -3.10 -13.20 -5.65
CA ARG A 28 -3.83 -14.18 -4.83
C ARG A 28 -4.03 -13.75 -3.38
N GLY A 29 -3.12 -12.93 -2.85
CA GLY A 29 -3.05 -12.67 -1.42
C GLY A 29 -2.14 -13.67 -0.69
N PHE A 30 -1.70 -13.28 0.49
CA PHE A 30 -0.80 -14.05 1.35
C PHE A 30 -0.88 -13.58 2.81
N GLY A 31 -0.36 -14.38 3.73
CA GLY A 31 -0.47 -14.13 5.17
C GLY A 31 -1.73 -14.74 5.80
N THR A 32 -1.97 -14.45 7.07
CA THR A 32 -3.13 -14.95 7.82
C THR A 32 -3.93 -13.80 8.42
N VAL A 33 -5.26 -13.90 8.32
CA VAL A 33 -6.20 -12.94 8.92
C VAL A 33 -6.52 -13.45 10.34
N ASP A 34 -5.55 -13.37 11.24
CA ASP A 34 -5.74 -13.61 12.67
C ASP A 34 -5.35 -12.36 13.46
N GLU A 35 -5.65 -12.32 14.77
CA GLU A 35 -5.50 -11.11 15.61
C GLU A 35 -4.06 -10.55 15.66
N SER A 36 -3.06 -11.35 15.29
CA SER A 36 -1.64 -10.99 15.25
C SER A 36 -1.06 -10.94 13.83
N GLY A 37 -1.81 -11.41 12.84
CA GLY A 37 -1.28 -11.79 11.54
C GLY A 37 -1.05 -10.61 10.61
N GLU A 38 0.13 -10.60 9.98
CA GLU A 38 0.36 -9.76 8.80
C GLU A 38 -0.23 -10.43 7.56
N PHE A 39 -0.87 -9.65 6.68
CA PHE A 39 -1.41 -10.19 5.45
C PHE A 39 -1.61 -9.14 4.36
N TRP A 40 -1.81 -9.65 3.14
CA TRP A 40 -2.28 -8.92 1.97
C TRP A 40 -3.49 -9.65 1.40
N LEU A 41 -4.62 -8.96 1.24
CA LEU A 41 -5.90 -9.55 0.80
C LEU A 41 -5.85 -10.18 -0.60
N GLY A 42 -4.95 -9.69 -1.46
CA GLY A 42 -4.87 -10.09 -2.87
C GLY A 42 -5.53 -9.07 -3.79
N LEU A 43 -4.87 -8.77 -4.91
CA LEU A 43 -5.34 -7.79 -5.89
C LEU A 43 -6.62 -8.24 -6.60
N ASP A 44 -6.80 -9.55 -6.83
CA ASP A 44 -8.03 -10.09 -7.44
C ASP A 44 -9.25 -9.75 -6.57
N THR A 45 -9.16 -10.09 -5.28
CA THR A 45 -10.22 -9.82 -4.30
C THR A 45 -10.43 -8.32 -4.11
N LEU A 46 -9.35 -7.56 -3.98
CA LEU A 46 -9.43 -6.10 -3.79
C LEU A 46 -10.11 -5.41 -4.99
N HIS A 47 -9.85 -5.88 -6.21
CA HIS A 47 -10.52 -5.36 -7.41
C HIS A 47 -12.03 -5.67 -7.38
N LEU A 48 -12.42 -6.89 -7.02
CA LEU A 48 -13.83 -7.28 -6.91
C LEU A 48 -14.56 -6.44 -5.86
N VAL A 49 -13.97 -6.27 -4.67
CA VAL A 49 -14.54 -5.46 -3.59
C VAL A 49 -14.73 -4.01 -4.05
N THR A 50 -13.64 -3.36 -4.47
CA THR A 50 -13.67 -1.93 -4.82
C THR A 50 -14.46 -1.62 -6.09
N SER A 51 -14.79 -2.63 -6.90
CA SER A 51 -15.65 -2.47 -8.07
C SER A 51 -17.13 -2.65 -7.78
N SER A 52 -17.50 -3.25 -6.65
CA SER A 52 -18.89 -3.58 -6.30
C SER A 52 -19.71 -2.39 -5.80
N ALA A 53 -19.06 -1.41 -5.16
CA ALA A 53 -19.66 -0.19 -4.65
C ALA A 53 -18.59 0.89 -4.48
N ALA A 54 -19.00 2.10 -4.07
CA ALA A 54 -18.07 3.11 -3.62
C ALA A 54 -17.56 2.77 -2.22
N TYR A 55 -16.25 2.75 -2.05
CA TYR A 55 -15.58 2.50 -0.77
C TYR A 55 -14.60 3.62 -0.47
N GLU A 56 -14.48 3.95 0.80
CA GLU A 56 -13.37 4.76 1.27
C GLU A 56 -12.19 3.89 1.71
N LEU A 57 -10.99 4.46 1.64
CA LEU A 57 -9.77 3.85 2.16
C LEU A 57 -9.30 4.63 3.38
N VAL A 58 -8.92 3.91 4.42
CA VAL A 58 -8.19 4.44 5.56
C VAL A 58 -6.87 3.68 5.69
N VAL A 59 -5.79 4.43 5.86
CA VAL A 59 -4.46 3.94 6.22
C VAL A 59 -4.19 4.41 7.65
N GLU A 60 -4.02 3.48 8.58
CA GLU A 60 -3.62 3.76 9.96
C GLU A 60 -2.16 3.36 10.16
N LEU A 61 -1.36 4.24 10.76
CA LEU A 61 0.05 4.01 11.03
C LEU A 61 0.37 4.36 12.49
N ILE A 62 1.28 3.60 13.07
CA ILE A 62 1.92 3.91 14.36
C ILE A 62 3.42 3.93 14.08
N ASP A 63 4.09 5.02 14.46
CA ASP A 63 5.55 5.11 14.31
C ASP A 63 6.29 4.38 15.46
N GLU A 64 7.61 4.28 15.34
CA GLU A 64 8.47 3.61 16.34
C GLU A 64 8.38 4.23 17.75
N THR A 65 7.88 5.47 17.87
CA THR A 65 7.67 6.16 19.16
C THR A 65 6.27 5.92 19.73
N GLY A 66 5.42 5.16 19.05
CA GLY A 66 4.03 4.91 19.42
C GLY A 66 3.06 6.00 18.98
N LYS A 67 3.50 6.96 18.15
CA LYS A 67 2.63 8.03 17.66
C LYS A 67 1.73 7.51 16.55
N TYR A 68 0.43 7.58 16.78
CA TYR A 68 -0.60 7.22 15.82
C TYR A 68 -0.85 8.35 14.81
N GLY A 69 -1.15 7.96 13.57
CA GLY A 69 -1.65 8.84 12.53
C GLY A 69 -2.46 8.10 11.48
N PHE A 70 -3.30 8.82 10.73
CA PHE A 70 -4.11 8.22 9.67
C PHE A 70 -4.23 9.10 8.43
N ALA A 71 -4.42 8.46 7.29
CA ALA A 71 -4.81 9.08 6.03
C ALA A 71 -6.10 8.41 5.53
N ARG A 72 -7.10 9.21 5.16
CA ARG A 72 -8.42 8.77 4.69
C ARG A 72 -8.69 9.36 3.31
N TYR A 73 -9.25 8.54 2.42
CA TYR A 73 -9.62 8.90 1.06
C TYR A 73 -11.08 8.56 0.84
N LYS A 74 -11.91 9.55 0.46
CA LYS A 74 -13.38 9.37 0.29
C LYS A 74 -13.79 8.38 -0.81
N ASP A 75 -12.86 7.99 -1.67
CA ASP A 75 -13.06 7.01 -2.73
C ASP A 75 -11.76 6.25 -2.96
N PHE A 76 -11.84 4.94 -3.19
CA PHE A 76 -10.70 4.11 -3.50
C PHE A 76 -11.12 2.95 -4.40
N LYS A 77 -10.50 2.88 -5.57
CA LYS A 77 -10.75 1.82 -6.53
C LYS A 77 -9.50 1.38 -7.26
N ILE A 78 -9.40 0.08 -7.51
CA ILE A 78 -8.38 -0.48 -8.38
C ILE A 78 -9.03 -1.14 -9.60
N ALA A 79 -8.39 -0.99 -10.76
CA ALA A 79 -8.80 -1.66 -11.99
C ALA A 79 -8.47 -3.16 -11.94
N GLY A 80 -8.88 -3.91 -12.96
CA GLY A 80 -8.57 -5.34 -13.07
C GLY A 80 -7.16 -5.61 -13.61
N GLU A 81 -6.81 -6.89 -13.75
CA GLU A 81 -5.50 -7.33 -14.23
C GLU A 81 -5.15 -6.77 -15.62
N ALA A 82 -6.13 -6.61 -16.52
CA ALA A 82 -5.93 -6.06 -17.86
C ALA A 82 -5.33 -4.64 -17.82
N GLU A 83 -5.60 -3.89 -16.76
CA GLU A 83 -5.03 -2.56 -16.48
C GLU A 83 -3.95 -2.60 -15.39
N LYS A 84 -3.41 -3.79 -15.10
CA LYS A 84 -2.35 -4.01 -14.10
C LYS A 84 -2.73 -3.46 -12.72
N TYR A 85 -3.98 -3.65 -12.32
CA TYR A 85 -4.53 -3.21 -11.04
C TYR A 85 -4.33 -1.73 -10.75
N ARG A 86 -4.31 -0.89 -11.79
CA ARG A 86 -4.16 0.56 -11.67
C ARG A 86 -5.08 1.15 -10.61
N MET A 87 -4.54 2.03 -9.75
CA MET A 87 -5.32 2.81 -8.79
C MET A 87 -6.22 3.80 -9.56
N SER A 88 -7.45 3.37 -9.84
CA SER A 88 -8.34 4.03 -10.80
C SER A 88 -9.19 5.13 -10.19
N ALA A 89 -9.38 5.11 -8.86
CA ALA A 89 -9.97 6.21 -8.12
C ALA A 89 -9.24 6.41 -6.78
N LEU A 90 -9.01 7.67 -6.44
CA LEU A 90 -8.48 8.10 -5.14
C LEU A 90 -9.12 9.44 -4.79
N GLY A 91 -10.12 9.40 -3.92
CA GLY A 91 -10.97 10.53 -3.57
C GLY A 91 -10.26 11.62 -2.77
N GLU A 92 -11.05 12.58 -2.30
CA GLU A 92 -10.56 13.66 -1.44
C GLU A 92 -9.87 13.08 -0.19
N TYR A 93 -8.67 13.61 0.09
CA TYR A 93 -7.86 13.21 1.22
C TYR A 93 -8.27 14.00 2.49
N SER A 94 -8.23 13.34 3.63
CA SER A 94 -8.27 13.94 4.97
C SER A 94 -7.41 13.09 5.91
N GLY A 95 -6.75 13.67 6.90
CA GLY A 95 -5.88 12.89 7.77
C GLY A 95 -5.04 13.72 8.73
N THR A 96 -4.24 13.03 9.53
CA THR A 96 -3.29 13.62 10.49
C THR A 96 -1.82 13.44 10.08
N ILE A 97 -1.57 12.67 9.01
CA ILE A 97 -0.25 12.44 8.38
C ILE A 97 -0.34 12.86 6.92
N GLY A 98 0.75 13.32 6.28
CA GLY A 98 0.69 13.82 4.91
C GLY A 98 0.08 12.85 3.88
N ASP A 99 -0.31 13.36 2.71
CA ASP A 99 -0.96 12.55 1.66
C ASP A 99 0.07 11.69 0.89
N GLY A 100 0.44 10.54 1.47
CA GLY A 100 1.43 9.61 0.94
C GLY A 100 0.97 8.73 -0.22
N LEU A 101 -0.35 8.62 -0.49
CA LEU A 101 -0.88 7.89 -1.65
C LEU A 101 -1.10 8.78 -2.88
N ARG A 102 -1.27 10.10 -2.74
CA ARG A 102 -1.48 10.98 -3.91
C ARG A 102 -0.43 10.81 -5.02
N PRO A 103 0.88 10.66 -4.74
CA PRO A 103 1.87 10.44 -5.78
C PRO A 103 1.70 9.14 -6.57
N HIS A 104 0.91 8.19 -6.04
CA HIS A 104 0.61 6.89 -6.63
C HIS A 104 -0.72 6.88 -7.42
N GLN A 105 -1.45 8.00 -7.44
CA GLN A 105 -2.73 8.09 -8.13
C GLN A 105 -2.56 7.76 -9.62
N ASN A 106 -3.47 6.94 -10.15
CA ASN A 106 -3.47 6.48 -11.53
C ASN A 106 -2.26 5.61 -11.95
N SER A 107 -1.40 5.23 -11.00
CA SER A 107 -0.30 4.30 -11.25
C SER A 107 -0.77 2.85 -11.29
N LYS A 108 -0.06 2.03 -12.08
CA LYS A 108 -0.22 0.57 -12.11
C LYS A 108 0.50 -0.06 -10.93
N PHE A 109 0.07 -1.24 -10.52
CA PHE A 109 0.77 -2.00 -9.50
C PHE A 109 2.06 -2.58 -10.10
N SER A 110 3.15 -2.58 -9.33
CA SER A 110 4.45 -3.12 -9.73
C SER A 110 4.97 -4.05 -8.65
N THR A 111 5.60 -5.14 -9.05
CA THR A 111 6.35 -6.09 -8.21
C THR A 111 7.78 -6.19 -8.71
N PHE A 112 8.65 -6.92 -8.00
CA PHE A 112 10.03 -7.11 -8.43
C PHE A 112 10.17 -7.86 -9.77
N ASP A 113 9.18 -8.66 -10.14
CA ASP A 113 9.14 -9.46 -11.37
C ASP A 113 8.22 -8.86 -12.44
N GLN A 114 7.50 -7.78 -12.14
CA GLN A 114 6.64 -7.10 -13.10
C GLN A 114 6.65 -5.59 -12.89
N ASP A 115 7.53 -4.92 -13.63
CA ASP A 115 7.64 -3.46 -13.66
C ASP A 115 6.54 -2.85 -14.53
N ASN A 116 5.65 -2.07 -13.89
CA ASN A 116 4.60 -1.30 -14.56
C ASN A 116 4.63 0.18 -14.15
N ASP A 117 5.73 0.64 -13.54
CA ASP A 117 5.85 2.03 -13.09
C ASP A 117 6.18 2.97 -14.28
N LEU A 118 6.30 4.28 -14.02
CA LEU A 118 6.42 5.29 -15.08
C LEU A 118 7.84 5.81 -15.29
N ARG A 119 8.83 5.27 -14.57
CA ARG A 119 10.21 5.71 -14.70
C ARG A 119 11.03 4.72 -15.52
N GLU A 120 12.25 5.12 -15.86
CA GLU A 120 13.23 4.21 -16.43
C GLU A 120 13.88 3.40 -15.31
N GLY A 121 13.87 2.06 -15.44
CA GLY A 121 14.26 1.14 -14.37
C GLY A 121 13.11 0.90 -13.37
N SER A 122 13.27 -0.07 -12.47
CA SER A 122 12.16 -0.53 -11.62
C SER A 122 12.23 0.09 -10.22
N CYS A 123 11.23 0.85 -9.80
CA CYS A 123 11.13 1.33 -8.42
C CYS A 123 11.16 0.20 -7.39
N SER A 124 10.48 -0.90 -7.72
CA SER A 124 10.45 -2.09 -6.88
C SER A 124 11.86 -2.59 -6.62
N LEU A 125 12.66 -2.82 -7.66
CA LEU A 125 14.02 -3.34 -7.53
C LEU A 125 15.03 -2.30 -7.03
N ASP A 126 15.04 -1.12 -7.66
CA ASP A 126 16.10 -0.13 -7.51
C ASP A 126 16.02 0.64 -6.18
N TYR A 127 14.81 0.91 -5.68
CA TYR A 127 14.59 1.80 -4.52
C TYR A 127 13.83 1.15 -3.37
N HIS A 128 13.15 0.03 -3.60
CA HIS A 128 12.26 -0.55 -2.60
C HIS A 128 12.56 -2.03 -2.31
N SER A 129 13.74 -2.51 -2.68
CA SER A 129 14.25 -3.86 -2.33
C SER A 129 13.28 -4.99 -2.67
N GLY A 130 12.59 -4.84 -3.80
CA GLY A 130 11.62 -5.79 -4.33
C GLY A 130 10.20 -5.65 -3.78
N ALA A 131 9.92 -4.65 -2.94
CA ALA A 131 8.60 -4.43 -2.37
C ALA A 131 7.62 -3.96 -3.44
N ALA A 132 6.38 -4.45 -3.38
CA ALA A 132 5.38 -4.16 -4.40
C ALA A 132 4.45 -3.01 -4.02
N TRP A 133 4.12 -2.14 -4.97
CA TRP A 133 3.20 -1.02 -4.74
C TRP A 133 2.69 -0.41 -6.05
N TRP A 134 1.81 0.57 -5.95
CA TRP A 134 1.40 1.43 -7.08
C TRP A 134 2.46 2.48 -7.40
N TYR A 135 3.69 2.07 -7.72
CA TYR A 135 4.77 3.02 -7.96
C TYR A 135 4.52 3.89 -9.21
N ASN A 136 4.84 5.18 -9.10
CA ASN A 136 4.88 6.13 -10.23
C ASN A 136 6.35 6.35 -10.62
N ASN A 137 6.88 7.56 -10.50
CA ASN A 137 8.31 7.80 -10.27
C ASN A 137 8.65 7.48 -8.79
N CYS A 138 8.44 6.21 -8.45
CA CYS A 138 8.46 5.60 -7.12
C CYS A 138 7.33 6.10 -6.22
N GLY A 139 7.40 7.32 -5.70
CA GLY A 139 6.25 7.96 -5.05
C GLY A 139 6.46 8.26 -3.57
N GLY A 140 5.35 8.33 -2.84
CA GLY A 140 5.27 8.90 -1.49
C GLY A 140 5.10 7.90 -0.35
N SER A 141 4.99 6.62 -0.65
CA SER A 141 4.89 5.55 0.36
C SER A 141 5.32 4.21 -0.21
N SER A 142 5.70 3.29 0.68
CA SER A 142 5.85 1.87 0.37
C SER A 142 5.49 1.07 1.61
N LEU A 143 4.20 0.76 1.77
CA LEU A 143 3.67 0.06 2.96
C LEU A 143 3.92 -1.46 2.93
N ASN A 144 4.31 -1.97 1.77
CA ASN A 144 4.71 -3.35 1.55
C ASN A 144 6.24 -3.54 1.59
N GLY A 145 6.97 -2.52 2.06
CA GLY A 145 8.40 -2.57 2.27
C GLY A 145 8.85 -3.64 3.27
N PRO A 146 10.17 -3.87 3.39
CA PRO A 146 10.75 -4.59 4.52
C PRO A 146 10.26 -4.00 5.84
N TYR A 147 9.86 -4.86 6.78
CA TYR A 147 9.33 -4.38 8.07
C TYR A 147 10.40 -3.63 8.86
N GLU A 148 11.58 -4.25 9.01
CA GLU A 148 12.77 -3.60 9.54
C GLU A 148 13.61 -2.99 8.42
N LYS A 149 14.37 -1.94 8.77
CA LYS A 149 15.29 -1.29 7.85
C LYS A 149 16.39 -2.25 7.41
N ASN A 150 16.48 -2.48 6.10
CA ASN A 150 17.52 -3.35 5.54
C ASN A 150 18.86 -2.63 5.33
N ALA A 151 19.85 -3.35 4.82
CA ALA A 151 21.20 -2.83 4.57
C ALA A 151 21.25 -1.65 3.58
N GLN A 152 20.26 -1.53 2.70
CA GLN A 152 20.12 -0.41 1.74
C GLN A 152 19.38 0.78 2.36
N GLY A 153 18.90 0.66 3.59
CA GLY A 153 18.14 1.69 4.28
C GLY A 153 16.65 1.70 3.95
N ASN A 154 16.16 0.71 3.20
CA ASN A 154 14.76 0.60 2.78
C ASN A 154 13.93 -0.08 3.86
N ALA A 155 12.72 0.43 4.08
CA ALA A 155 11.76 -0.07 5.05
C ALA A 155 10.34 0.34 4.63
N ILE A 156 9.33 -0.06 5.40
CA ILE A 156 8.00 0.56 5.38
C ILE A 156 8.16 2.07 5.59
N PHE A 157 7.59 2.87 4.71
CA PHE A 157 7.61 4.32 4.88
C PHE A 157 6.34 4.99 4.35
N TRP A 158 6.12 6.18 4.90
CA TRP A 158 5.09 7.12 4.46
C TRP A 158 5.68 8.53 4.52
N LEU A 159 5.77 9.20 3.38
CA LEU A 159 6.30 10.57 3.35
C LEU A 159 5.44 11.47 4.23
N HIS A 160 6.12 12.35 4.98
CA HIS A 160 5.48 13.27 5.93
C HIS A 160 4.73 12.59 7.08
N LEU A 161 5.11 11.36 7.45
CA LEU A 161 4.74 10.78 8.74
C LEU A 161 5.21 11.74 9.85
N GLY A 162 4.26 12.36 10.56
CA GLY A 162 4.53 13.33 11.63
C GLY A 162 4.45 14.82 11.24
N LYS A 163 4.24 15.19 9.96
CA LYS A 163 3.87 16.55 9.55
C LYS A 163 2.38 16.59 9.21
N THR A 164 1.62 17.44 9.90
CA THR A 164 0.25 17.78 9.49
C THR A 164 0.33 18.60 8.21
N SER A 165 -0.41 18.23 7.17
CA SER A 165 -0.59 19.11 6.01
C SER A 165 -1.16 20.45 6.50
N THR A 166 -0.37 21.51 6.39
CA THR A 166 -0.80 22.90 6.61
C THR A 166 -1.54 23.42 5.40
#